data_AF-A0A2V9Q444-F1
#
_entry.id   AF-A0A2V9Q444-F1
#
_cell.length_a   1.000
_cell.length_b   1.000
_cell.length_c   1.000
_cell.angle_alpha   90.00
_cell.angle_beta   90.00
_cell.angle_gamma   90.00
#
_symmetry.space_group_name_H-M   'P 1'
#
loop_
_entity.id
_entity.type
_entity.pdbx_description
1 polymer ?
#
loop_
_entity_poly.entity_id
_entity_poly.type
_entity_poly.pdbx_seq_one_letter_code
_entity_poly.pdbx_strand_id
1 'polypeptide(L)'
;MELRLILINLLVKLGLAAALAAALVRSVEFKALLYREQRLLRDRVYLVFWLVISEWIGKALAAGVWKFGATPSPIVGDLSLETAILLGALAGRFAGIIGGALLALPAVFTGAWLTLPLYVVIGFVSGQLREFAPNHEEIWKFSPFNYLSLLRWIRRAEPRPR
;
A
#
# COMPACT_ATOMS: atom_id res chain seq x y z
N MET A 1 -20.31 -18.83 12.32
CA MET A 1 -19.31 -19.32 11.33
C MET A 1 -18.64 -18.16 10.60
N GLU A 2 -19.39 -17.19 10.09
CA GLU A 2 -18.91 -15.96 9.41
C GLU A 2 -17.82 -15.15 10.16
N LEU A 3 -18.05 -14.80 11.43
CA LEU A 3 -17.11 -13.96 12.21
C LEU A 3 -15.72 -14.60 12.36
N ARG A 4 -15.67 -15.93 12.57
CA ARG A 4 -14.40 -16.66 12.69
C ARG A 4 -13.60 -16.58 11.40
N LEU A 5 -14.25 -16.69 10.24
CA LEU A 5 -13.59 -16.57 8.94
C LEU A 5 -13.09 -15.14 8.71
N ILE A 6 -13.86 -14.13 9.10
CA ILE A 6 -13.44 -12.72 9.03
C ILE A 6 -12.19 -12.48 9.91
N LEU A 7 -12.19 -12.97 11.15
CA LEU A 7 -11.05 -12.82 12.06
C LEU A 7 -9.80 -13.54 11.53
N ILE A 8 -9.96 -14.75 10.98
CA ILE A 8 -8.87 -15.48 10.35
C ILE A 8 -8.34 -14.70 9.14
N ASN A 9 -9.22 -14.16 8.29
CA ASN A 9 -8.81 -13.36 7.13
C ASN A 9 -8.04 -12.10 7.55
N LEU A 10 -8.50 -11.39 8.59
CA LEU A 10 -7.79 -10.24 9.14
C LEU A 10 -6.41 -10.62 9.70
N LEU A 11 -6.33 -11.77 10.40
CA LEU A 11 -5.06 -12.27 10.93
C LEU A 11 -4.07 -12.63 9.81
N VAL A 12 -4.56 -13.30 8.76
CA VAL A 12 -3.77 -13.62 7.56
C VAL A 12 -3.34 -12.35 6.84
N LYS A 13 -4.23 -11.36 6.70
CA LYS A 13 -3.93 -10.07 6.08
C LYS A 13 -2.83 -9.32 6.83
N LEU A 14 -2.89 -9.28 8.17
CA LEU A 14 -1.84 -8.68 8.99
C LEU A 14 -0.52 -9.44 8.89
N GLY A 15 -0.56 -10.77 8.93
CA GLY A 15 0.63 -11.62 8.77
C GLY A 15 1.30 -11.42 7.41
N LEU A 16 0.49 -11.35 6.34
CA LEU A 16 0.96 -11.08 4.98
C LEU A 16 1.58 -9.68 4.89
N ALA A 17 0.92 -8.66 5.43
CA ALA A 17 1.46 -7.30 5.48
C ALA A 17 2.84 -7.25 6.17
N ALA A 18 2.97 -7.93 7.31
CA ALA A 18 4.21 -7.99 8.07
C ALA A 18 5.31 -8.75 7.32
N ALA A 19 4.98 -9.88 6.70
CA ALA A 19 5.94 -10.67 5.93
C ALA A 19 6.46 -9.91 4.71
N LEU A 20 5.56 -9.24 3.96
CA LEU A 20 5.94 -8.41 2.82
C LEU A 20 6.81 -7.23 3.26
N ALA A 21 6.44 -6.54 4.34
CA ALA A 21 7.25 -5.46 4.89
C ALA A 21 8.66 -5.95 5.29
N ALA A 22 8.76 -7.07 5.99
CA ALA A 22 10.04 -7.66 6.40
C ALA A 22 10.91 -8.05 5.18
N ALA A 23 10.30 -8.63 4.14
CA ALA A 23 10.99 -8.99 2.91
C ALA A 23 11.47 -7.75 2.14
N LEU A 24 10.61 -6.74 1.98
CA LEU A 24 10.92 -5.51 1.24
C LEU A 24 12.04 -4.70 1.91
N VAL A 25 12.02 -4.57 3.24
CA VAL A 25 13.07 -3.85 4.00
C VAL A 25 14.46 -4.51 3.86
N ARG A 26 14.51 -5.81 3.54
CA ARG A 26 15.77 -6.51 3.30
C ARG A 26 16.43 -6.10 1.99
N SER A 27 15.65 -5.70 0.99
CA SER A 27 16.18 -5.27 -0.31
C SER A 27 16.81 -3.87 -0.23
N VAL A 28 18.03 -3.74 -0.74
CA VAL A 28 18.81 -2.49 -0.67
C VAL A 28 18.25 -1.46 -1.67
N GLU A 29 17.86 -1.92 -2.86
CA GLU A 29 17.30 -1.07 -3.91
C GLU A 29 15.99 -0.42 -3.49
N PHE A 30 15.06 -1.20 -2.91
CA PHE A 30 13.78 -0.66 -2.45
C PHE A 30 13.97 0.43 -1.39
N LYS A 31 14.86 0.20 -0.41
CA LYS A 31 15.19 1.23 0.61
C LYS A 31 15.76 2.48 -0.04
N ALA A 32 16.71 2.32 -0.96
CA ALA A 32 17.31 3.46 -1.67
C ALA A 32 16.25 4.27 -2.45
N LEU A 33 15.34 3.59 -3.15
CA LEU A 33 14.22 4.20 -3.86
C LEU A 33 13.21 4.88 -2.90
N LEU A 34 12.98 4.32 -1.72
CA LEU A 34 12.03 4.81 -0.73
C LEU A 34 12.54 6.07 0.00
N TYR A 35 13.83 6.17 0.30
CA TYR A 35 14.41 7.35 0.97
C TYR A 35 14.88 8.45 0.02
N ARG A 36 14.85 8.23 -1.30
CA ARG A 36 15.27 9.24 -2.26
C ARG A 36 14.29 10.42 -2.28
N GLU A 37 14.81 11.63 -2.03
CA GLU A 37 14.04 12.88 -2.00
C GLU A 37 13.59 13.33 -3.40
N GLN A 38 14.51 13.40 -4.36
CA GLN A 38 14.19 13.74 -5.75
C GLN A 38 13.92 12.47 -6.56
N ARG A 39 12.63 12.13 -6.71
CA ARG A 39 12.21 10.96 -7.50
C ARG A 39 11.77 11.36 -8.91
N LEU A 40 12.58 10.95 -9.88
CA LEU A 40 12.22 10.95 -11.29
C LEU A 40 11.03 10.02 -11.55
N LEU A 41 10.32 10.21 -12.66
CA LEU A 41 9.18 9.36 -13.04
C LEU A 41 9.57 7.88 -13.13
N ARG A 42 10.79 7.60 -13.61
CA ARG A 42 11.34 6.24 -13.71
C ARG A 42 11.45 5.56 -12.34
N ASP A 43 12.00 6.26 -11.35
CA ASP A 43 12.14 5.75 -9.97
C ASP A 43 10.77 5.45 -9.33
N ARG A 44 9.77 6.28 -9.62
CA ARG A 44 8.39 6.06 -9.16
C ARG A 44 7.79 4.80 -9.77
N VAL A 45 8.03 4.56 -11.06
CA VAL A 45 7.58 3.33 -11.74
C VAL A 45 8.29 2.09 -11.19
N TYR A 46 9.59 2.16 -10.89
CA TYR A 46 10.30 1.07 -10.22
C TYR A 46 9.70 0.73 -8.84
N LEU A 47 9.33 1.74 -8.05
CA LEU A 47 8.64 1.53 -6.77
C LEU A 47 7.28 0.85 -6.95
N VAL A 48 6.53 1.22 -7.99
CA VAL A 48 5.27 0.54 -8.33
C VAL A 48 5.53 -0.93 -8.60
N PHE A 49 6.49 -1.26 -9.46
CA PHE A 49 6.80 -2.66 -9.75
C PHE A 49 7.21 -3.44 -8.50
N TRP A 50 8.07 -2.89 -7.65
CA TRP A 50 8.47 -3.54 -6.40
C TRP A 50 7.27 -3.90 -5.51
N LEU A 51 6.34 -2.96 -5.30
CA LEU A 51 5.18 -3.19 -4.44
C LEU A 51 4.13 -4.10 -5.08
N VAL A 52 3.84 -3.94 -6.38
CA VAL A 52 2.88 -4.78 -7.10
C VAL A 52 3.36 -6.23 -7.19
N ILE A 53 4.63 -6.44 -7.56
CA ILE A 53 5.20 -7.79 -7.67
C ILE A 53 5.24 -8.46 -6.30
N SER A 54 5.63 -7.72 -5.26
CA SER A 54 5.62 -8.22 -3.88
C SER A 54 4.23 -8.65 -3.43
N GLU A 55 3.19 -7.90 -3.79
CA GLU A 55 1.79 -8.22 -3.50
C GLU A 55 1.34 -9.51 -4.21
N TRP A 56 1.63 -9.64 -5.50
CA TRP A 56 1.28 -10.83 -6.28
C TRP A 56 1.94 -12.10 -5.75
N ILE A 57 3.23 -12.01 -5.42
CA ILE A 57 3.96 -13.12 -4.79
C ILE A 57 3.37 -13.43 -3.41
N GLY A 58 3.06 -12.39 -2.64
CA GLY A 58 2.42 -12.52 -1.33
C GLY A 58 1.11 -13.29 -1.37
N LYS A 59 0.22 -12.91 -2.29
CA LYS A 59 -1.04 -13.63 -2.54
C LYS A 59 -0.83 -15.07 -2.96
N ALA A 60 0.11 -15.32 -3.87
CA ALA A 60 0.41 -16.68 -4.31
C ALA A 60 0.92 -17.56 -3.16
N LEU A 61 1.79 -17.01 -2.28
CA LEU A 61 2.27 -17.70 -1.09
C LEU A 61 1.17 -17.94 -0.06
N ALA A 62 0.33 -16.93 0.21
CA ALA A 62 -0.77 -17.05 1.16
C ALA A 62 -1.85 -18.04 0.68
N ALA A 63 -2.09 -18.10 -0.63
CA ALA A 63 -2.99 -19.08 -1.24
C ALA A 63 -2.38 -20.49 -1.34
N GLY A 64 -1.06 -20.64 -1.18
CA GLY A 64 -0.32 -21.91 -1.36
C GLY A 64 -0.28 -22.43 -2.80
N VAL A 65 -0.90 -21.72 -3.74
CA VAL A 65 -0.95 -22.08 -5.17
C VAL A 65 -0.81 -20.81 -5.98
N TRP A 66 0.11 -20.81 -6.95
CA TRP A 66 0.22 -19.72 -7.91
C TRP A 66 -0.94 -19.79 -8.90
N LYS A 67 -1.99 -18.99 -8.67
CA LYS A 67 -3.09 -18.80 -9.62
C LYS A 67 -3.17 -17.33 -9.98
N PHE A 68 -3.09 -17.06 -11.28
CA PHE A 68 -3.29 -15.71 -11.82
C PHE A 68 -4.80 -15.48 -11.97
N GLY A 69 -5.42 -14.82 -10.99
CA GLY A 69 -6.86 -14.53 -10.96
C GLY A 69 -7.46 -14.57 -9.55
N ALA A 70 -8.71 -14.13 -9.41
CA ALA A 70 -9.49 -14.26 -8.17
C ALA A 70 -9.61 -15.72 -7.74
N THR A 71 -8.95 -16.08 -6.66
CA THR A 71 -9.14 -17.36 -5.97
C THR A 71 -10.49 -17.32 -5.24
N PRO A 72 -11.35 -18.34 -5.36
CA PRO A 72 -12.65 -18.38 -4.69
C PRO A 72 -12.54 -18.59 -3.17
N SER A 73 -11.33 -18.62 -2.60
CA SER A 73 -11.16 -18.84 -1.16
C SER A 73 -11.38 -17.54 -0.37
N PRO A 74 -12.31 -17.54 0.60
CA PRO A 74 -12.65 -16.36 1.42
C PRO A 74 -11.55 -15.91 2.41
N ILE A 75 -10.35 -16.49 2.33
CA ILE A 75 -9.26 -16.33 3.31
C ILE A 75 -8.03 -15.63 2.69
N VAL A 76 -8.09 -15.26 1.41
CA VAL A 76 -6.97 -14.57 0.77
C VAL A 76 -7.01 -13.12 1.24
N GLY A 77 -6.17 -12.80 2.22
CA GLY A 77 -5.98 -11.47 2.78
C GLY A 77 -5.55 -10.50 1.68
N ASP A 78 -6.53 -9.93 0.98
CA ASP A 78 -6.30 -9.04 -0.15
C ASP A 78 -5.76 -7.70 0.36
N LEU A 79 -4.52 -7.36 -0.04
CA LEU A 79 -3.84 -6.11 0.27
C LEU A 79 -3.86 -5.11 -0.89
N SER A 80 -4.59 -5.38 -1.98
CA SER A 80 -4.58 -4.52 -3.17
C SER A 80 -5.05 -3.10 -2.88
N LEU A 81 -6.02 -2.91 -1.97
CA LEU A 81 -6.50 -1.59 -1.61
C LEU A 81 -5.44 -0.82 -0.80
N GLU A 82 -4.87 -1.44 0.23
CA GLU A 82 -3.84 -0.84 1.07
C GLU A 82 -2.59 -0.49 0.26
N THR A 83 -2.17 -1.38 -0.63
CA THR A 83 -1.02 -1.15 -1.51
C THR A 83 -1.28 -0.04 -2.53
N ALA A 84 -2.49 0.09 -3.07
CA ALA A 84 -2.87 1.23 -3.93
C ALA A 84 -2.84 2.56 -3.16
N ILE A 85 -3.33 2.58 -1.91
CA ILE A 85 -3.26 3.76 -1.04
C ILE A 85 -1.79 4.12 -0.74
N LEU A 86 -0.99 3.13 -0.32
CA LEU A 86 0.42 3.32 -0.01
C LEU A 86 1.19 3.82 -1.24
N LEU A 87 0.93 3.27 -2.43
CA LEU A 87 1.60 3.69 -3.66
C LEU A 87 1.30 5.14 -4.03
N GLY A 88 0.04 5.57 -3.93
CA GLY A 88 -0.29 6.97 -4.19
C GLY A 88 0.32 7.90 -3.13
N ALA A 89 0.18 7.58 -1.85
CA ALA A 89 0.73 8.40 -0.77
C ALA A 89 2.28 8.46 -0.81
N LEU A 90 2.94 7.34 -1.10
CA LEU A 90 4.40 7.21 -1.07
C LEU A 90 5.09 7.51 -2.39
N ALA A 91 4.44 7.47 -3.55
CA ALA A 91 5.09 7.69 -4.84
C ALA A 91 4.37 8.73 -5.72
N GLY A 92 3.21 9.24 -5.26
CA GLY A 92 2.45 10.32 -5.88
C GLY A 92 1.42 9.82 -6.89
N ARG A 93 0.69 10.77 -7.49
CA ARG A 93 -0.48 10.52 -8.35
C ARG A 93 -0.28 9.52 -9.48
N PHE A 94 0.75 9.72 -10.30
CA PHE A 94 1.02 8.82 -11.44
C PHE A 94 1.35 7.39 -10.98
N ALA A 95 2.13 7.26 -9.91
CA ALA A 95 2.47 5.96 -9.35
C ALA A 95 1.26 5.27 -8.73
N GLY A 96 0.40 6.03 -8.06
CA GLY A 96 -0.87 5.53 -7.52
C GLY A 96 -1.81 5.01 -8.61
N ILE A 97 -1.99 5.76 -9.70
CA ILE A 97 -2.82 5.31 -10.84
C ILE A 97 -2.26 4.03 -11.47
N ILE A 98 -0.97 4.02 -11.83
CA ILE A 98 -0.34 2.86 -12.48
C ILE A 98 -0.37 1.66 -11.53
N GLY A 99 -0.05 1.86 -10.26
CA GLY A 99 -0.10 0.83 -9.23
C GLY A 99 -1.50 0.26 -9.05
N GLY A 100 -2.52 1.11 -8.92
CA GLY A 100 -3.91 0.68 -8.81
C GLY A 100 -4.40 -0.09 -10.04
N ALA A 101 -4.05 0.37 -11.24
CA ALA A 101 -4.37 -0.32 -12.49
C ALA A 101 -3.71 -1.70 -12.57
N LEU A 102 -2.43 -1.81 -12.20
CA LEU A 102 -1.70 -3.08 -12.20
C LEU A 102 -2.25 -4.06 -11.14
N LEU A 103 -2.58 -3.58 -9.95
CA LEU A 103 -3.19 -4.40 -8.89
C LEU A 103 -4.58 -4.91 -9.27
N ALA A 104 -5.32 -4.17 -10.10
CA ALA A 104 -6.62 -4.60 -10.61
C ALA A 104 -6.53 -5.69 -11.68
N LEU A 105 -5.38 -5.87 -12.35
CA LEU A 105 -5.28 -6.78 -13.50
C LEU A 105 -5.77 -8.20 -13.19
N PRO A 106 -5.35 -8.88 -12.10
CA PRO A 106 -5.82 -10.23 -11.81
C PRO A 106 -7.33 -10.32 -11.64
N ALA A 107 -7.96 -9.29 -11.06
CA ALA A 107 -9.41 -9.23 -10.84
C ALA A 107 -10.18 -8.97 -12.14
N VAL A 108 -9.63 -8.15 -13.04
CA VAL A 108 -10.20 -7.88 -14.37
C VAL A 108 -10.23 -9.14 -15.22
N PHE A 109 -9.18 -9.96 -15.19
CA PHE A 109 -9.17 -11.26 -15.91
C PHE A 109 -10.23 -12.24 -15.41
N THR A 110 -10.70 -12.10 -14.17
CA THR A 110 -11.80 -12.89 -13.62
C THR A 110 -13.19 -12.27 -13.81
N GLY A 111 -13.30 -11.20 -14.60
CA GLY A 111 -14.58 -10.56 -14.95
C GLY A 111 -15.02 -9.46 -13.97
N ALA A 112 -14.21 -9.10 -12.98
CA ALA A 112 -14.53 -8.03 -12.04
C ALA A 112 -14.07 -6.66 -12.57
N TRP A 113 -14.65 -6.21 -13.67
CA TRP A 113 -14.25 -4.98 -14.39
C TRP A 113 -14.28 -3.70 -13.55
N LEU A 114 -15.16 -3.64 -12.54
CA LEU A 114 -15.31 -2.48 -11.66
C LEU A 114 -14.12 -2.26 -10.71
N THR A 115 -13.26 -3.27 -10.53
CA THR A 115 -12.06 -3.17 -9.68
C THR A 115 -11.02 -2.21 -10.25
N LEU A 116 -10.89 -2.14 -11.57
CA LEU A 116 -9.95 -1.25 -12.26
C LEU A 116 -10.25 0.23 -12.00
N PRO A 117 -11.45 0.76 -12.33
CA PRO A 117 -11.74 2.17 -12.06
C PRO A 117 -11.69 2.48 -10.56
N LEU A 118 -12.10 1.53 -9.70
CA LEU A 118 -12.02 1.71 -8.25
C LEU A 118 -10.57 1.93 -7.78
N TYR A 119 -9.64 1.02 -8.13
CA TYR A 119 -8.25 1.15 -7.69
C TYR A 119 -7.52 2.31 -8.36
N VAL A 120 -7.87 2.68 -9.60
CA VAL A 120 -7.36 3.88 -10.25
C VAL A 120 -7.80 5.14 -9.49
N VAL A 121 -9.08 5.25 -9.12
CA VAL A 121 -9.59 6.40 -8.35
C VAL A 121 -8.94 6.44 -6.96
N ILE A 122 -8.85 5.31 -6.27
CA ILE A 122 -8.20 5.24 -4.95
C ILE A 122 -6.73 5.66 -5.06
N GLY A 123 -5.99 5.14 -6.04
CA GLY A 123 -4.59 5.50 -6.28
C GLY A 123 -4.40 6.96 -6.68
N PHE A 124 -5.35 7.53 -7.43
CA PHE A 124 -5.37 8.95 -7.76
C PHE A 124 -5.58 9.81 -6.50
N VAL A 125 -6.61 9.50 -5.71
CA VAL A 125 -6.97 10.25 -4.50
C VAL A 125 -5.85 10.17 -3.46
N SER A 126 -5.30 8.99 -3.22
CA SER A 126 -4.15 8.82 -2.31
C SER A 126 -2.90 9.54 -2.84
N GLY A 127 -2.72 9.60 -4.15
CA GLY A 127 -1.69 10.37 -4.82
C GLY A 127 -1.73 11.87 -4.56
N GLN A 128 -2.93 12.45 -4.44
CA GLN A 128 -3.11 13.87 -4.12
C GLN A 128 -2.62 14.21 -2.72
N LEU A 129 -2.70 13.27 -1.76
CA LEU A 129 -2.18 13.47 -0.40
C LEU A 129 -0.69 13.82 -0.40
N ARG A 130 0.07 13.30 -1.36
CA ARG A 130 1.49 13.65 -1.53
C ARG A 130 1.70 15.04 -2.12
N GLU A 131 0.80 15.51 -2.98
CA GLU A 131 0.88 16.86 -3.56
C GLU A 131 0.50 17.93 -2.52
N PHE A 132 -0.38 17.61 -1.57
CA PHE A 132 -0.76 18.51 -0.47
C PHE A 132 0.22 18.52 0.71
N ALA A 133 1.13 17.55 0.81
CA ALA A 133 2.12 17.50 1.89
C ALA A 133 3.27 18.50 1.62
N PRO A 134 3.47 19.53 2.47
CA PRO A 134 4.48 20.57 2.24
C PRO A 134 5.92 20.04 2.34
N ASN A 135 6.14 18.97 3.10
CA ASN A 135 7.45 18.36 3.33
C ASN A 135 7.37 16.84 3.22
N HIS A 136 8.33 16.22 2.54
CA HIS A 136 8.40 14.77 2.34
C HIS A 136 8.44 13.99 3.68
N GLU A 137 9.03 14.59 4.71
CA GLU A 137 9.10 14.03 6.07
C GLU A 137 7.74 13.93 6.78
N GLU A 138 6.74 14.72 6.38
CA GLU A 138 5.42 14.64 7.02
C GLU A 138 4.69 13.33 6.71
N ILE A 139 4.97 12.74 5.55
CA ILE A 139 4.45 11.43 5.17
C ILE A 139 4.92 10.37 6.18
N TRP A 140 6.14 10.50 6.71
CA TRP A 140 6.70 9.60 7.73
C TRP A 140 6.21 9.89 9.16
N LYS A 141 5.63 11.06 9.40
CA LYS A 141 4.96 11.37 10.68
C LYS A 141 3.59 10.69 10.78
N PHE A 142 3.07 10.16 9.66
CA PHE A 142 1.84 9.40 9.62
C PHE A 142 2.05 8.06 10.36
N SER A 143 1.46 7.94 11.54
CA SER A 143 1.49 6.72 12.35
C SER A 143 0.10 6.08 12.32
N PRO A 144 -0.03 4.74 12.17
CA PRO A 144 -1.32 4.04 12.23
C PRO A 144 -2.05 4.25 13.55
N PHE A 145 -1.31 4.62 14.60
CA PHE A 145 -1.87 4.99 15.90
C PHE A 145 -2.28 6.46 15.87
N ASN A 146 -3.52 6.71 15.45
CA ASN A 146 -4.15 8.04 15.40
C ASN A 146 -4.02 8.84 16.72
N TYR A 147 -3.91 8.14 17.85
CA TYR A 147 -3.75 8.77 19.17
C TYR A 147 -2.41 9.51 19.30
N LEU A 148 -1.31 8.96 18.75
CA LEU A 148 0.01 9.56 18.84
C LEU A 148 0.19 10.75 17.89
N SER A 149 -0.52 10.79 16.77
CA SER A 149 -0.57 11.95 15.88
C SER A 149 -1.38 13.08 16.51
N LEU A 150 -2.54 12.77 17.11
CA LEU A 150 -3.36 13.74 17.85
C LEU A 150 -2.58 14.33 19.04
N LEU A 151 -1.92 13.48 19.82
CA LEU A 151 -1.15 13.90 21.00
C LEU A 151 0.06 14.77 20.62
N ARG A 152 0.71 14.48 19.49
CA ARG A 152 1.79 15.32 18.93
C ARG A 152 1.29 16.65 18.35
N TRP A 153 0.05 16.71 17.89
CA TRP A 153 -0.57 17.95 17.41
C TRP A 153 -0.93 18.86 18.59
N ILE A 154 -1.57 18.30 19.63
CA ILE A 154 -1.89 19.02 20.88
C ILE A 154 -0.61 19.55 21.54
N ARG A 155 0.42 18.70 21.71
CA ARG A 155 1.70 19.14 22.32
C ARG A 155 2.51 20.11 21.46
N ARG A 156 2.20 20.27 20.17
CA ARG A 156 2.83 21.28 19.30
C ARG A 156 2.23 22.68 19.49
N ALA A 157 1.06 22.79 20.11
CA ALA A 157 0.48 24.07 20.51
C ALA A 157 1.15 24.66 21.76
N GLU A 158 1.92 23.86 22.50
CA GLU A 158 2.72 24.33 23.63
C GLU A 158 3.94 25.11 23.09
N PRO A 159 4.13 26.40 23.47
CA PRO A 159 5.33 27.13 23.09
C PRO A 159 6.55 26.41 23.66
N ARG A 160 7.55 26.13 22.81
CA ARG A 160 8.82 25.57 23.30
C ARG A 160 9.43 26.54 24.31
N PRO A 161 9.81 26.09 25.53
CA PRO A 161 10.56 26.94 26.44
C PRO A 161 11.89 27.34 25.77
N ARG A 162 12.24 28.63 25.91
CA ARG A 162 13.43 29.24 25.33
C ARG A 162 14.72 28.64 25.87
#